data_AF-A0A7W6H8B2-F1
#
_entry.id   AF-A0A7W6H8B2-F1
#
_cell.length_a   1.000
_cell.length_b   1.000
_cell.length_c   1.000
_cell.angle_alpha   90.00
_cell.angle_beta   90.00
_cell.angle_gamma   90.00
#
_symmetry.space_group_name_H-M   'P 1'
#
loop_
_entity.id
_entity.type
_entity.pdbx_description
1 polymer ?
#
loop_
_entity_poly.entity_id
_entity_poly.type
_entity_poly.pdbx_seq_one_letter_code
_entity_poly.pdbx_strand_id
1 'polypeptide(L)'
;MASSVPCRCRRPSSDTLDLVHGLREARKKQGDPLLWEWSRTTAWRDVKGVMRVAGIEGPQATPKGLRHGYGVAAIGAAVPLNMLSKWMGHAAIETTAIYANALGEEQRSIAERMWQ
;
A
#
# COMPACT_ATOMS: atom_id res chain seq x y z
N MET A 1 28.44 18.68 1.70
CA MET A 1 28.57 17.31 1.16
C MET A 1 27.39 16.48 1.67
N ALA A 2 26.31 16.44 0.91
CA ALA A 2 25.13 15.66 1.26
C ALA A 2 25.26 14.27 0.61
N SER A 3 25.57 13.25 1.41
CA SER A 3 25.51 11.86 0.97
C SER A 3 24.05 11.49 0.73
N SER A 4 23.66 11.44 -0.55
CA SER A 4 22.43 10.78 -0.98
C SER A 4 22.62 9.27 -0.80
N VAL A 5 22.00 8.72 0.24
CA VAL A 5 21.86 7.26 0.37
C VAL A 5 20.74 6.86 -0.60
N PRO A 6 21.03 6.07 -1.65
CA PRO A 6 19.97 5.60 -2.53
C PRO A 6 19.14 4.58 -1.75
N CYS A 7 17.91 4.95 -1.38
CA CYS A 7 16.87 4.01 -0.99
C CYS A 7 16.61 3.08 -2.18
N ARG A 8 17.38 1.99 -2.28
CA ARG A 8 17.03 0.85 -3.12
C ARG A 8 15.80 0.22 -2.49
N CYS A 9 14.62 0.65 -2.93
CA CYS A 9 13.39 -0.11 -2.76
C CYS A 9 13.55 -1.42 -3.55
N ARG A 10 14.23 -2.41 -2.96
CA ARG A 10 14.18 -3.80 -3.44
C ARG A 10 12.70 -4.17 -3.40
N ARG A 11 12.11 -4.39 -4.58
CA ARG A 11 10.81 -5.05 -4.68
C ARG A 11 10.91 -6.34 -3.86
N PRO A 12 10.01 -6.63 -2.91
CA PRO A 12 9.94 -7.96 -2.36
C PRO A 12 9.44 -8.87 -3.50
N SER A 13 10.38 -9.53 -4.19
CA SER A 13 10.03 -10.70 -4.99
C SER A 13 9.49 -11.77 -4.04
N SER A 14 8.70 -12.70 -4.55
CA SER A 14 8.12 -13.82 -3.78
C SER A 14 9.14 -14.54 -2.88
N ASP A 15 10.43 -14.45 -3.19
CA ASP A 15 11.55 -14.99 -2.41
C ASP A 15 11.70 -14.37 -1.01
N THR A 16 11.29 -13.11 -0.82
CA THR A 16 11.37 -12.46 0.51
C THR A 16 10.33 -13.03 1.46
N LEU A 17 9.10 -13.28 0.96
CA LEU A 17 8.05 -13.91 1.75
C LEU A 17 8.42 -15.35 2.09
N ASP A 18 9.02 -16.07 1.15
CA ASP A 18 9.55 -17.42 1.40
C ASP A 18 10.67 -17.40 2.44
N LEU A 19 11.57 -16.42 2.39
CA LEU A 19 12.66 -16.26 3.37
C LEU A 19 12.14 -16.03 4.80
N VAL A 20 11.13 -15.18 4.96
CA VAL A 20 10.62 -14.80 6.29
C VAL A 20 9.65 -15.84 6.84
N HIS A 21 8.84 -16.47 5.99
CA HIS A 21 7.77 -17.38 6.42
C HIS A 21 8.04 -18.86 6.15
N GLY A 22 9.14 -19.21 5.47
CA GLY A 22 9.49 -20.60 5.16
C GLY A 22 8.44 -21.32 4.33
N LEU A 23 7.73 -20.60 3.45
CA LEU A 23 6.50 -21.06 2.80
C LEU A 23 6.69 -22.36 1.99
N ARG A 24 7.82 -22.50 1.30
CA ARG A 24 8.11 -23.71 0.51
C ARG A 24 8.26 -24.96 1.38
N GLU A 25 8.94 -24.85 2.52
CA GLU A 25 9.16 -25.97 3.43
C GLU A 25 7.91 -26.29 4.25
N ALA A 26 7.19 -25.25 4.71
CA ALA A 26 5.91 -25.41 5.38
C ALA A 26 4.89 -26.08 4.45
N ARG A 27 4.88 -25.73 3.14
CA ARG A 27 3.98 -26.33 2.16
C ARG A 27 4.25 -27.81 1.89
N LYS A 28 5.52 -28.22 1.88
CA LYS A 28 5.90 -29.65 1.75
C LYS A 28 5.46 -30.48 2.96
N LYS A 29 5.51 -29.92 4.17
CA LYS A 29 5.21 -30.65 5.42
C LYS A 29 3.73 -30.67 5.79
N GLN A 30 3.01 -29.57 5.54
CA GLN A 30 1.69 -29.32 6.12
C GLN A 30 0.63 -28.93 5.07
N GLY A 31 0.96 -28.92 3.77
CA GLY A 31 0.00 -28.57 2.72
C GLY A 31 -0.04 -27.07 2.46
N ASP A 32 -1.17 -26.38 2.65
CA ASP A 32 -1.24 -24.93 2.41
C ASP A 32 -1.34 -24.16 3.74
N PRO A 33 -0.21 -23.84 4.39
CA PRO A 33 -0.22 -23.17 5.69
C PRO A 33 -0.69 -21.73 5.55
N LEU A 34 -1.37 -21.23 6.58
CA LEU A 34 -1.70 -19.82 6.67
C LEU A 34 -0.40 -19.01 6.69
N LEU A 35 -0.30 -18.00 5.82
CA LEU A 35 0.80 -17.03 5.88
C LEU A 35 0.86 -16.35 7.26
N TRP A 36 -0.33 -16.16 7.85
CA TRP A 36 -0.57 -15.44 9.09
C TRP A 36 -1.45 -16.28 10.01
N GLU A 37 -0.90 -16.71 11.15
CA GLU A 37 -1.62 -17.49 12.16
C GLU A 37 -2.52 -16.64 13.08
N TRP A 38 -2.65 -15.35 12.79
CA TRP A 38 -3.23 -14.36 13.68
C TRP A 38 -4.51 -13.76 13.10
N SER A 39 -5.43 -13.41 14.01
CA SER A 39 -6.74 -12.85 13.64
C SER A 39 -6.64 -11.41 13.13
N ARG A 40 -7.70 -10.96 12.45
CA ARG A 40 -7.88 -9.56 12.02
C ARG A 40 -7.65 -8.54 13.16
N THR A 41 -8.10 -8.84 14.37
CA THR A 41 -7.99 -7.91 15.51
C THR A 41 -6.53 -7.74 15.93
N THR A 42 -5.76 -8.82 15.88
CA THR A 42 -4.32 -8.79 16.13
C THR A 42 -3.63 -7.96 15.04
N ALA A 43 -3.99 -8.17 13.76
CA ALA A 43 -3.54 -7.33 12.63
C ALA A 43 -3.81 -5.85 12.81
N TRP A 44 -5.00 -5.52 13.30
CA TRP A 44 -5.35 -4.14 13.59
C TRP A 44 -4.46 -3.54 14.69
N ARG A 45 -4.19 -4.28 15.78
CA ARG A 45 -3.34 -3.82 16.88
C ARG A 45 -1.89 -3.61 16.44
N ASP A 46 -1.34 -4.53 15.65
CA ASP A 46 0.06 -4.44 15.24
C ASP A 46 0.29 -3.24 14.30
N VAL A 47 -0.62 -3.01 13.35
CA VAL A 47 -0.58 -1.81 12.50
C VAL A 47 -0.68 -0.53 13.34
N LYS A 48 -1.59 -0.48 14.32
CA LYS A 48 -1.69 0.64 15.26
C LYS A 48 -0.40 0.83 16.06
N GLY A 49 0.25 -0.26 16.45
CA GLY A 49 1.55 -0.27 17.12
C GLY A 49 2.64 0.34 16.26
N VAL A 50 2.78 -0.10 15.02
CA VAL A 50 3.76 0.43 14.04
C VAL A 50 3.52 1.91 13.78
N MET A 51 2.26 2.33 13.57
CA MET A 51 1.93 3.75 13.35
C MET A 51 2.33 4.63 14.52
N ARG A 52 2.12 4.16 15.75
CA ARG A 52 2.56 4.88 16.96
C ARG A 52 4.08 4.99 17.03
N VAL A 53 4.81 3.91 16.74
CA VAL A 53 6.30 3.94 16.70
C VAL A 53 6.80 4.90 15.62
N ALA A 54 6.10 4.98 14.49
CA ALA A 54 6.38 5.92 13.41
C ALA A 54 5.95 7.38 13.70
N GLY A 55 5.36 7.66 14.86
CA GLY A 55 4.87 9.00 15.23
C GLY A 55 3.66 9.47 14.42
N ILE A 56 2.89 8.54 13.83
CA ILE A 56 1.70 8.86 13.04
C ILE A 56 0.48 8.89 13.96
N GLU A 57 -0.12 10.08 14.12
CA GLU A 57 -1.26 10.32 14.99
C GLU A 57 -2.47 10.90 14.22
N GLY A 58 -3.68 10.66 14.72
CA GLY A 58 -4.92 11.16 14.10
C GLY A 58 -5.78 10.09 13.44
N PRO A 59 -6.85 10.48 12.71
CA PRO A 59 -7.82 9.55 12.10
C PRO A 59 -7.20 8.55 11.11
N GLN A 60 -6.11 8.96 10.44
CA GLN A 60 -5.35 8.15 9.48
C GLN A 60 -4.45 7.10 10.13
N ALA A 61 -4.21 7.19 11.43
CA ALA A 61 -3.44 6.21 12.19
C ALA A 61 -4.26 4.92 12.42
N THR A 62 -4.76 4.30 11.35
CA THR A 62 -5.53 3.05 11.35
C THR A 62 -5.23 2.25 10.07
N PRO A 63 -5.45 0.92 10.02
CA PRO A 63 -5.30 0.17 8.77
C PRO A 63 -6.15 0.68 7.61
N LYS A 64 -7.34 1.23 7.90
CA LYS A 64 -8.18 1.89 6.90
C LYS A 64 -7.51 3.16 6.38
N GLY A 65 -6.98 3.99 7.28
CA GLY A 65 -6.21 5.18 6.94
C GLY A 65 -4.96 4.86 6.13
N LEU A 66 -4.26 3.77 6.45
CA LEU A 66 -3.10 3.29 5.68
C LEU A 66 -3.50 2.93 4.24
N ARG A 67 -4.57 2.15 4.07
CA ARG A 67 -5.09 1.80 2.74
C ARG A 67 -5.56 3.03 1.97
N HIS A 68 -6.10 4.02 2.66
CA HIS A 68 -6.47 5.29 2.06
C HIS A 68 -5.23 6.08 1.59
N GLY A 69 -4.22 6.22 2.45
CA GLY A 69 -2.97 6.89 2.11
C GLY A 69 -2.24 6.23 0.94
N TYR A 70 -2.28 4.90 0.84
CA TYR A 70 -1.78 4.18 -0.34
C TYR A 70 -2.49 4.60 -1.63
N GLY A 71 -3.81 4.72 -1.61
CA GLY A 71 -4.59 5.20 -2.75
C GLY A 71 -4.20 6.62 -3.16
N VAL A 72 -4.12 7.55 -2.20
CA VAL A 72 -3.70 8.94 -2.45
C VAL A 72 -2.27 9.00 -3.03
N ALA A 73 -1.33 8.27 -2.43
CA ALA A 73 0.06 8.25 -2.88
C ALA A 73 0.22 7.64 -4.29
N ALA A 74 -0.54 6.61 -4.62
CA ALA A 74 -0.50 5.99 -5.94
C ALA A 74 -0.99 6.96 -7.03
N ILE A 75 -2.00 7.77 -6.73
CA ILE A 75 -2.49 8.75 -7.69
C ILE A 75 -1.49 9.90 -7.86
N GLY A 76 -0.89 10.41 -6.78
CA GLY A 76 0.20 11.40 -6.89
C GLY A 76 1.42 10.87 -7.66
N ALA A 77 1.62 9.55 -7.67
CA ALA A 77 2.62 8.89 -8.52
C ALA A 77 2.15 8.66 -9.98
N ALA A 78 1.05 9.30 -10.39
CA ALA A 78 0.41 9.18 -11.70
C ALA A 78 0.02 7.75 -12.10
N VAL A 79 -0.30 6.89 -11.14
CA VAL A 79 -0.81 5.53 -11.44
C VAL A 79 -2.24 5.62 -11.99
N PRO A 80 -2.50 5.07 -13.18
CA PRO A 80 -3.85 4.98 -13.74
C PRO A 80 -4.86 4.33 -12.79
N LEU A 81 -6.03 4.96 -12.65
CA LEU A 81 -7.10 4.56 -11.71
C LEU A 81 -7.58 3.11 -11.92
N ASN A 82 -7.58 2.63 -13.16
CA ASN A 82 -7.95 1.26 -13.49
C ASN A 82 -6.97 0.22 -12.91
N MET A 83 -5.68 0.54 -12.84
CA MET A 83 -4.65 -0.31 -12.22
C MET A 83 -4.72 -0.23 -10.70
N LEU A 84 -4.89 0.98 -10.16
CA LEU A 84 -5.06 1.16 -8.73
C LEU A 84 -6.29 0.40 -8.20
N SER A 85 -7.41 0.46 -8.91
CA SER A 85 -8.63 -0.29 -8.57
C SER A 85 -8.39 -1.80 -8.50
N LYS A 86 -7.60 -2.35 -9.44
CA LYS A 86 -7.20 -3.77 -9.43
C LYS A 86 -6.31 -4.10 -8.23
N TRP A 87 -5.33 -3.26 -7.91
CA TRP A 87 -4.44 -3.48 -6.77
C TRP A 87 -5.16 -3.41 -5.43
N MET A 88 -6.16 -2.53 -5.32
CA MET A 88 -6.98 -2.41 -4.12
C MET A 88 -8.08 -3.47 -4.04
N GLY A 89 -8.32 -4.25 -5.09
CA GLY A 89 -9.40 -5.24 -5.13
C GLY A 89 -10.79 -4.63 -5.03
N HIS A 90 -10.98 -3.41 -5.53
CA HIS A 90 -12.30 -2.78 -5.58
C HIS A 90 -13.12 -3.37 -6.73
N ALA A 91 -14.30 -3.89 -6.41
CA ALA A 91 -15.24 -4.40 -7.42
C ALA A 91 -15.85 -3.28 -8.28
N ALA A 92 -15.84 -2.03 -7.78
CA ALA A 92 -16.47 -0.88 -8.40
C ALA A 92 -15.47 0.30 -8.45
N ILE A 93 -15.35 0.95 -9.59
CA ILE A 93 -14.36 2.02 -9.82
C ILE A 93 -14.71 3.30 -9.04
N GLU A 94 -15.98 3.47 -8.63
CA GLU A 94 -16.45 4.65 -7.90
C GLU A 94 -15.76 4.82 -6.54
N THR A 95 -15.35 3.71 -5.89
CA THR A 95 -14.59 3.79 -4.62
C THR A 95 -13.16 4.31 -4.83
N THR A 96 -12.64 4.20 -6.06
CA THR A 96 -11.32 4.70 -6.44
C THR A 96 -11.41 6.19 -6.87
N ALA A 97 -12.56 6.63 -7.40
CA ALA A 97 -12.81 8.02 -7.76
C ALA A 97 -12.74 8.99 -6.56
N ILE A 98 -13.02 8.52 -5.34
CA ILE A 98 -12.88 9.31 -4.09
C ILE A 98 -11.44 9.84 -3.93
N TYR A 99 -10.44 9.08 -4.38
CA TYR A 99 -9.03 9.51 -4.31
C TYR A 99 -8.68 10.55 -5.38
N ALA A 100 -9.41 10.61 -6.49
CA ALA A 100 -9.19 11.63 -7.52
C ALA A 100 -9.61 13.04 -7.05
N ASN A 101 -10.54 13.15 -6.09
CA ASN A 101 -10.88 14.44 -5.47
C ASN A 101 -9.75 15.02 -4.60
N ALA A 102 -8.80 14.20 -4.16
CA ALA A 102 -7.60 14.68 -3.45
C ALA A 102 -6.56 15.34 -4.39
N LEU A 103 -6.75 15.26 -5.71
CA LEU A 103 -5.88 15.84 -6.74
C LEU A 103 -6.22 17.27 -7.16
N GLY A 104 -6.99 18.03 -6.38
CA GLY A 104 -7.47 19.36 -6.78
C GLY A 104 -6.38 20.31 -7.32
N GLU A 105 -5.13 20.18 -6.87
CA GLU A 105 -3.99 20.96 -7.40
C GLU A 105 -3.26 20.28 -8.58
N GLU A 106 -3.15 18.94 -8.61
CA GLU A 106 -2.45 18.21 -9.69
C GLU A 106 -3.22 18.20 -11.02
N GLN A 107 -4.55 18.36 -10.99
CA GLN A 107 -5.37 18.42 -12.20
C GLN A 107 -4.93 19.54 -13.16
N ARG A 108 -4.45 20.67 -12.64
CA ARG A 108 -3.97 21.79 -13.47
C ARG A 108 -2.77 21.39 -14.32
N SER A 109 -1.82 20.66 -13.72
CA SER A 109 -0.63 20.15 -14.43
C SER A 109 -0.93 19.06 -15.46
N ILE A 110 -2.03 18.32 -15.28
CA ILE A 110 -2.49 17.28 -16.22
C ILE A 110 -3.28 17.94 -17.35
N ALA A 111 -4.11 18.94 -17.05
CA ALA A 111 -4.85 19.73 -18.04
C ALA A 111 -3.90 20.54 -18.94
N GLU A 112 -2.84 21.14 -18.37
CA GLU A 112 -1.81 21.84 -19.15
C GLU A 112 -1.08 20.93 -20.13
N ARG A 113 -0.85 19.65 -19.76
CA ARG A 113 -0.24 18.65 -20.66
C ARG A 113 -1.20 18.13 -21.73
N MET A 114 -2.50 18.20 -21.50
CA MET A 114 -3.53 17.77 -22.47
C MET A 114 -3.73 18.78 -23.60
N TRP A 115 -3.40 20.05 -23.38
CA TRP A 115 -3.65 21.15 -24.33
C TRP A 115 -2.42 21.58 -25.16
N GLN A 116 -1.40 20.71 -25.24
CA GLN A 116 -0.38 20.74 -26.29
C GLN A 116 -0.81 19.85 -27.46
#